data_AF-A0AAX2F4R2-F1
#
_entry.id   AF-A0AAX2F4R2-F1
#
_cell.length_a   1.000
_cell.length_b   1.000
_cell.length_c   1.000
_cell.angle_alpha   90.00
_cell.angle_beta   90.00
_cell.angle_gamma   90.00
#
_symmetry.space_group_name_H-M   'P 1'
#
loop_
_entity.id
_entity.type
_entity.pdbx_description
1 polymer ?
#
loop_
_entity_poly.entity_id
_entity_poly.type
_entity_poly.pdbx_seq_one_letter_code
_entity_poly.pdbx_strand_id
1 'polypeptide(L)' 'MFVRKKKNRSGTTSIVVVDKHGGKFKELHTVGIARDESEIDILCLQGRRWINRYLGIQEIDFDGPEDKK' A
#
# COMPACT_ATOMS: atom_id res chain seq x y z
N MET A 1 -4.58 -7.66 6.66
CA MET A 1 -4.40 -6.27 6.20
C MET A 1 -4.19 -6.19 4.70
N PHE A 2 -4.72 -5.15 4.04
CA PHE A 2 -4.50 -4.87 2.61
C PHE A 2 -4.65 -3.37 2.30
N VAL A 3 -4.10 -2.92 1.18
CA VAL A 3 -4.28 -1.55 0.68
C VAL A 3 -5.61 -1.43 -0.05
N ARG A 4 -6.42 -0.44 0.29
CA ARG A 4 -7.71 -0.14 -0.32
C ARG A 4 -7.67 1.23 -0.99
N LYS A 5 -8.06 1.28 -2.27
CA LYS A 5 -8.33 2.50 -3.02
C LYS A 5 -9.77 2.96 -2.74
N LYS A 6 -9.97 4.18 -2.26
CA LYS A 6 -11.30 4.77 -1.99
C LYS A 6 -11.48 6.02 -2.85
N LYS A 7 -12.32 5.92 -3.88
CA LYS A 7 -12.62 7.05 -4.77
C LYS A 7 -13.54 8.04 -4.06
N ASN A 8 -13.12 9.30 -4.01
CA ASN A 8 -13.86 10.40 -3.40
C ASN A 8 -14.69 11.15 -4.44
N ARG A 9 -15.77 11.80 -4.01
CA ARG A 9 -16.64 12.60 -4.88
C ARG A 9 -15.92 13.79 -5.54
N SER A 10 -14.81 14.25 -4.97
CA SER A 10 -13.94 15.31 -5.52
C SER A 10 -13.11 14.87 -6.73
N GLY A 11 -13.12 13.57 -7.07
CA GLY A 11 -12.31 13.00 -8.14
C GLY A 11 -10.92 12.54 -7.69
N THR A 12 -10.56 12.73 -6.41
CA THR A 12 -9.34 12.13 -5.84
C THR A 12 -9.60 10.71 -5.34
N THR A 13 -8.55 9.95 -5.11
CA THR A 13 -8.57 8.61 -4.51
C THR A 13 -7.77 8.62 -3.22
N SER A 14 -8.40 8.27 -2.11
CA SER A 14 -7.72 8.02 -0.83
C SER A 14 -7.17 6.60 -0.80
N ILE A 15 -5.91 6.45 -0.41
CA ILE A 15 -5.22 5.17 -0.27
C ILE A 15 -5.05 4.88 1.21
N VAL A 16 -5.67 3.80 1.68
CA VAL A 16 -5.71 3.44 3.09
C VAL A 16 -5.34 1.97 3.30
N VAL A 17 -4.71 1.65 4.43
CA VAL A 17 -4.48 0.29 4.88
C VAL A 17 -5.64 -0.12 5.77
N VAL A 18 -6.28 -1.23 5.42
CA VAL A 18 -7.43 -1.77 6.12
C VAL A 18 -7.10 -3.15 6.65
N ASP A 19 -7.46 -3.41 7.90
CA ASP A 19 -7.48 -4.75 8.45
C ASP A 19 -8.88 -5.35 8.40
N LYS A 20 -8.95 -6.65 8.10
CA LYS A 20 -10.18 -7.41 8.07
C LYS A 20 -10.06 -8.53 9.09
N HIS A 21 -10.70 -8.35 10.24
CA HIS A 21 -10.76 -9.34 11.30
C HIS A 21 -12.21 -9.48 11.78
N GLY A 22 -12.67 -10.73 11.98
CA GLY A 22 -14.04 -11.01 12.46
C GLY A 22 -15.16 -10.44 11.57
N GLY A 23 -14.95 -10.41 10.25
CA GLY A 23 -15.94 -9.87 9.29
C GLY A 23 -16.06 -8.34 9.25
N LYS A 24 -15.35 -7.61 10.12
CA LYS A 24 -15.34 -6.14 10.15
C LYS A 24 -14.08 -5.61 9.51
N PHE A 25 -14.23 -4.48 8.83
CA PHE A 25 -13.11 -3.71 8.29
C PHE A 25 -12.74 -2.60 9.26
N LYS A 26 -11.46 -2.50 9.61
CA LYS A 26 -10.90 -1.41 10.41
C LYS A 26 -9.82 -0.70 9.59
N GLU A 27 -9.97 0.59 9.40
CA GLU A 27 -8.90 1.41 8.83
C GLU A 27 -7.78 1.55 9.87
N LEU A 28 -6.55 1.25 9.47
CA LEU A 28 -5.39 1.30 10.36
C LEU A 28 -4.49 2.49 10.07
N HIS A 29 -4.38 2.87 8.79
CA HIS A 29 -3.48 3.91 8.37
C HIS A 29 -3.95 4.53 7.05
N THR A 30 -3.91 5.86 6.98
CA THR A 30 -4.08 6.58 5.72
C THR A 30 -2.72 6.84 5.13
N VAL A 31 -2.46 6.26 3.95
CA VAL A 31 -1.18 6.42 3.25
C VAL A 31 -1.12 7.79 2.57
N GLY A 32 -2.23 8.19 1.93
CA GLY A 32 -2.30 9.47 1.24
C GLY A 32 -3.56 9.61 0.39
N ILE A 33 -3.62 10.72 -0.36
CA ILE A 33 -4.69 11.03 -1.30
C ILE A 33 -4.04 11.52 -2.59
N ALA A 34 -4.47 10.99 -3.73
CA ALA A 34 -3.91 11.31 -5.03
C ALA A 34 -5.04 11.47 -6.07
N ARG A 35 -4.78 12.21 -7.14
CA ARG A 35 -5.71 12.30 -8.29
C ARG A 35 -5.20 11.48 -9.47
N ASP A 36 -3.89 11.46 -9.67
CA ASP A 36 -3.22 10.85 -10.81
C ASP A 36 -2.91 9.38 -10.55
N GLU A 37 -3.06 8.54 -11.58
CA GLU A 37 -2.83 7.09 -11.47
C GLU A 37 -1.39 6.76 -11.05
N SER A 38 -0.39 7.49 -11.55
CA SER A 38 1.01 7.27 -11.17
C SER A 38 1.25 7.53 -9.68
N GLU A 39 0.65 8.58 -9.12
CA GLU A 39 0.76 8.88 -7.69
C GLU A 39 -0.02 7.85 -6.85
N ILE A 40 -1.20 7.42 -7.32
CA ILE A 40 -1.97 6.33 -6.72
C ILE A 40 -1.14 5.05 -6.61
N ASP A 41 -0.39 4.70 -7.65
CA ASP A 41 0.43 3.48 -7.66
C ASP A 41 1.61 3.57 -6.70
N ILE A 42 2.26 4.74 -6.62
CA ILE A 42 3.31 5.02 -5.63
C ILE A 42 2.74 4.87 -4.21
N LEU A 43 1.59 5.50 -3.91
CA LEU A 43 0.92 5.37 -2.62
C LEU A 43 0.52 3.91 -2.33
N CYS A 44 0.11 3.14 -3.33
CA CYS A 44 -0.19 1.73 -3.14
C CYS A 44 1.04 0.88 -2.82
N LEU A 45 2.19 1.20 -3.40
CA LEU A 45 3.47 0.57 -3.05
C LEU A 45 3.89 0.93 -1.61
N GLN A 46 3.75 2.20 -1.24
CA GLN A 46 4.02 2.66 0.13
C GLN A 46 3.11 1.98 1.16
N GLY A 47 1.81 1.83 0.85
CA GLY A 47 0.88 1.10 1.71
C GLY A 47 1.26 -0.37 1.89
N ARG A 48 1.76 -1.03 0.84
CA ARG A 48 2.28 -2.41 0.92
C ARG A 48 3.52 -2.50 1.81
N ARG A 49 4.49 -1.61 1.61
CA ARG A 49 5.68 -1.51 2.48
C ARG A 49 5.33 -1.24 3.94
N TRP A 50 4.32 -0.41 4.17
CA TRP A 50 3.80 -0.14 5.51
C TRP A 50 3.25 -1.41 6.15
N ILE A 51 2.46 -2.21 5.42
CA ILE A 51 1.95 -3.50 5.91
C ILE A 51 3.10 -4.44 6.27
N ASN A 52 4.09 -4.59 5.39
CA ASN A 52 5.25 -5.46 5.63
C ASN A 52 5.98 -5.03 6.92
N ARG A 53 6.27 -3.74 7.06
CA ARG A 53 6.88 -3.18 8.28
C ARG A 53 6.03 -3.41 9.52
N TYR A 54 4.71 -3.21 9.43
CA TYR A 54 3.79 -3.39 10.55
C TYR A 54 3.72 -4.85 11.01
N LEU A 55 3.77 -5.80 10.08
CA LEU A 55 3.78 -7.24 10.36
C LEU A 55 5.18 -7.78 10.73
N GLY A 56 6.22 -6.94 10.70
CA GLY A 56 7.60 -7.37 10.92
C GLY A 56 8.15 -8.26 9.80
N ILE A 57 7.55 -8.22 8.62
CA ILE A 57 8.01 -8.97 7.44
C ILE A 57 9.21 -8.22 6.86
N GLN A 58 10.36 -8.89 6.84
CA GLN A 58 11.55 -8.41 6.15
C GLN A 58 11.57 -8.98 4.74
N GLU A 59 11.50 -8.10 3.74
CA GLU A 59 11.71 -8.49 2.34
C GLU A 59 13.20 -8.76 2.14
N ILE A 60 13.56 -10.00 1.83
CA ILE A 60 14.91 -10.41 1.44
C ILE A 60 14.92 -10.41 -0.09
N ASP A 61 15.77 -9.57 -0.67
CA ASP A 61 15.98 -9.52 -2.11
C ASP A 61 16.94 -10.65 -2.49
N PHE A 62 16.47 -11.58 -3.33
CA PHE A 62 17.25 -12.72 -3.81
C PHE A 62 17.79 -12.50 -5.23
N ASP A 63 17.46 -11.37 -5.87
CA ASP A 63 18.12 -10.98 -7.11
C ASP A 63 19.51 -10.42 -6.76
N GLY A 64 20.50 -11.32 -6.78
CA GLY A 64 21.90 -10.93 -6.78
C GLY A 64 22.19 -10.01 -7.97
N PRO A 65 23.27 -9.21 -7.92
CA PRO A 65 23.63 -8.34 -9.04
C PRO A 65 23.76 -9.19 -10.30
N GLU A 66 22.90 -8.93 -11.29
CA GLU A 66 23.06 -9.48 -12.63
C GLU A 66 24.44 -9.02 -13.14
N ASP A 67 25.36 -9.97 -13.22
CA ASP A 67 26.69 -9.79 -13.79
C ASP A 67 26.52 -9.43 -15.27
N LYS A 68 26.46 -8.13 -15.57
CA LYS A 68 26.42 -7.63 -16.94
C LYS A 68 27.77 -7.91 -17.59
N LYS A 69 27.82 -8.98 -18.38
CA LYS A 69 28.94 -9.31 -19.27
C LYS A 69 28.86 -8.54 -20.59
#